data_AF-A0A6P2FRT4-F1
#
_entry.id   AF-A0A6P2FRT4-F1
#
_cell.length_a   1.000
_cell.length_b   1.000
_cell.length_c   1.000
_cell.angle_alpha   90.00
_cell.angle_beta   90.00
_cell.angle_gamma   90.00
#
_symmetry.space_group_name_H-M   'P 1'
#
loop_
_entity.id
_entity.type
_entity.pdbx_description
1 polymer ?
#
loop_
_entity_poly.entity_id
_entity_poly.type
_entity_poly.pdbx_seq_one_letter_code
_entity_poly.pdbx_strand_id
1 'polypeptide(L)'
;MTHHPAPVAIRKLGERRFDADHAEFAELIEQLVAADDAGIEAALFRLKAHAVKHFGEEDVELRALGGSANECHLDEHKAVLASMEQVAEIVKSGKFEIARTLGRELAHWLPGHIEELDVRLTQAMFKVRTGGSEVRIFKPGQLASQE
;
A
#
# COMPACT_ATOMS: atom_id res chain seq x y z
N MET A 1 -5.12 -29.16 -8.01
CA MET A 1 -4.33 -28.56 -6.92
C MET A 1 -4.41 -27.06 -7.09
N THR A 2 -5.19 -26.38 -6.27
CA THR A 2 -5.29 -24.92 -6.31
C THR A 2 -4.03 -24.35 -5.66
N HIS A 3 -3.14 -23.77 -6.47
CA HIS A 3 -1.98 -23.07 -5.93
C HIS A 3 -2.50 -21.78 -5.28
N HIS A 4 -2.55 -21.74 -3.95
CA HIS A 4 -2.75 -20.47 -3.25
C HIS A 4 -1.52 -19.60 -3.51
N PRO A 5 -1.69 -18.34 -3.98
CA PRO A 5 -0.57 -17.42 -4.05
C PRO A 5 0.03 -17.24 -2.65
N ALA A 6 1.35 -17.03 -2.58
CA ALA A 6 2.00 -16.69 -1.33
C ALA A 6 1.43 -15.36 -0.78
N PRO A 7 1.34 -15.21 0.55
CA PRO A 7 0.81 -13.99 1.14
C PRO A 7 1.69 -12.78 0.80
N VAL A 8 1.07 -11.61 0.66
CA VAL A 8 1.74 -10.34 0.39
C VAL A 8 2.51 -9.92 1.64
N ALA A 9 3.84 -10.02 1.59
CA ALA A 9 4.69 -9.68 2.72
C ALA A 9 4.81 -8.16 2.88
N ILE A 10 4.26 -7.63 3.97
CA ILE A 10 4.28 -6.19 4.30
C ILE A 10 5.05 -5.92 5.59
N ARG A 11 5.80 -4.81 5.61
CA ARG A 11 6.50 -4.32 6.80
C ARG A 11 5.55 -3.55 7.71
N LYS A 12 5.68 -3.75 9.03
CA LYS A 12 5.05 -2.86 10.04
C LYS A 12 5.89 -1.61 10.25
N LEU A 13 5.21 -0.47 10.30
CA LEU A 13 5.79 0.86 10.52
C LEU A 13 5.70 1.30 11.99
N GLY A 14 4.90 0.62 12.81
CA GLY A 14 4.73 0.96 14.23
C GLY A 14 3.79 2.14 14.48
N GLU A 15 3.08 2.58 13.44
CA GLU A 15 1.91 3.46 13.52
C GLU A 15 0.67 2.57 13.36
N ARG A 16 -0.19 2.54 14.38
CA ARG A 16 -1.27 1.54 14.49
C ARG A 16 -2.23 1.56 13.31
N ARG A 17 -2.56 2.76 12.80
CA ARG A 17 -3.48 2.91 11.68
C ARG A 17 -2.85 2.38 10.40
N PHE A 18 -1.63 2.81 10.10
CA PHE A 18 -0.88 2.33 8.92
C PHE A 18 -0.71 0.81 8.96
N ASP A 19 -0.29 0.25 10.10
CA ASP A 19 -0.12 -1.19 10.24
C ASP A 19 -1.42 -1.98 10.01
N ALA A 20 -2.57 -1.43 10.40
CA ALA A 20 -3.87 -2.05 10.19
C ALA A 20 -4.33 -1.89 8.73
N ASP A 21 -4.24 -0.68 8.18
CA ASP A 21 -4.66 -0.38 6.81
C ASP A 21 -3.81 -1.15 5.79
N HIS A 22 -2.50 -1.26 5.98
CA HIS A 22 -1.64 -2.06 5.09
C HIS A 22 -1.96 -3.55 5.15
N ALA A 23 -2.25 -4.08 6.34
CA ALA A 23 -2.64 -5.48 6.50
C ALA A 23 -3.97 -5.78 5.80
N GLU A 24 -4.97 -4.91 5.96
CA GLU A 24 -6.24 -5.04 5.24
C GLU A 24 -6.04 -4.89 3.72
N PHE A 25 -5.17 -3.99 3.26
CA PHE A 25 -4.89 -3.83 1.83
C PHE A 25 -4.27 -5.11 1.25
N ALA A 26 -3.25 -5.67 1.90
CA ALA A 26 -2.64 -6.94 1.52
C ALA A 26 -3.66 -8.07 1.45
N GLU A 27 -4.53 -8.20 2.45
CA GLU A 27 -5.58 -9.23 2.49
C GLU A 27 -6.59 -9.06 1.32
N LEU A 28 -7.02 -7.83 1.05
CA LEU A 28 -7.95 -7.54 -0.05
C LEU A 28 -7.32 -7.81 -1.43
N ILE A 29 -6.01 -7.58 -1.59
CA ILE A 29 -5.26 -7.95 -2.80
C ILE A 29 -5.29 -9.47 -3.00
N GLU A 30 -4.99 -10.24 -1.95
CA GLU A 30 -5.02 -11.70 -1.99
C GLU A 30 -6.43 -12.22 -2.33
N GLN A 31 -7.46 -11.63 -1.72
CA GLN A 31 -8.86 -11.96 -2.02
C GLN A 31 -9.23 -11.68 -3.48
N LEU A 32 -8.76 -10.56 -4.06
CA LEU A 32 -8.99 -10.26 -5.48
C LEU A 32 -8.33 -11.28 -6.39
N VAL A 33 -7.09 -11.68 -6.10
CA VAL A 33 -6.35 -12.67 -6.91
C VAL A 33 -7.00 -14.05 -6.82
N ALA A 34 -7.53 -14.42 -5.66
CA ALA A 34 -8.15 -15.72 -5.42
C ALA A 34 -9.64 -15.80 -5.84
N ALA A 35 -10.29 -14.67 -6.10
CA ALA A 35 -11.71 -14.63 -6.44
C ALA A 35 -12.02 -15.40 -7.74
N ASP A 36 -13.12 -16.14 -7.73
CA ASP A 36 -13.72 -16.68 -8.95
C ASP A 36 -14.39 -15.57 -9.76
N ASP A 37 -14.75 -15.86 -11.01
CA ASP A 37 -15.31 -14.85 -11.92
C ASP A 37 -16.58 -14.18 -11.36
N ALA A 38 -17.39 -14.91 -10.59
CA ALA A 38 -18.59 -14.37 -9.93
C ALA A 38 -18.26 -13.39 -8.78
N GLY A 39 -17.12 -13.57 -8.12
CA GLY A 39 -16.67 -12.74 -7.00
C GLY A 39 -15.78 -11.55 -7.38
N ILE A 40 -15.22 -11.51 -8.59
CA ILE A 40 -14.22 -10.51 -9.00
C ILE A 40 -14.73 -9.07 -8.85
N GLU A 41 -15.96 -8.77 -9.26
CA GLU A 41 -16.52 -7.41 -9.15
C GLU A 41 -16.62 -6.96 -7.69
N ALA A 42 -17.10 -7.83 -6.80
CA ALA A 42 -17.24 -7.53 -5.38
C ALA A 42 -15.88 -7.38 -4.69
N ALA A 43 -14.91 -8.26 -5.01
CA ALA A 43 -13.55 -8.18 -4.48
C ALA A 43 -12.85 -6.88 -4.93
N LEU A 44 -12.95 -6.53 -6.21
CA LEU A 44 -12.36 -5.30 -6.76
C LEU A 44 -12.99 -4.06 -6.13
N PHE A 45 -14.31 -4.05 -5.93
CA PHE A 45 -15.00 -2.95 -5.26
C PHE A 45 -14.49 -2.74 -3.83
N ARG A 46 -14.34 -3.81 -3.04
CA ARG A 46 -13.83 -3.74 -1.67
C ARG A 46 -12.38 -3.23 -1.64
N LEU A 47 -11.52 -3.78 -2.51
CA LEU A 47 -10.14 -3.33 -2.64
C LEU A 47 -10.05 -1.84 -2.98
N LYS A 48 -10.82 -1.38 -3.97
CA LYS A 48 -10.85 0.03 -4.39
C LYS A 48 -11.37 0.94 -3.26
N ALA A 49 -12.42 0.53 -2.56
CA ALA A 49 -12.97 1.31 -1.44
C ALA A 49 -11.94 1.49 -0.32
N HIS A 50 -11.19 0.42 0.00
CA HIS A 50 -10.08 0.47 0.95
C HIS A 50 -8.99 1.44 0.50
N ALA A 51 -8.50 1.28 -0.74
CA ALA A 51 -7.45 2.14 -1.30
C ALA A 51 -7.85 3.62 -1.30
N VAL A 52 -9.10 3.96 -1.65
CA VAL A 52 -9.59 5.35 -1.62
C VAL A 52 -9.57 5.92 -0.20
N LYS A 53 -10.02 5.14 0.80
CA LYS A 53 -10.01 5.59 2.20
C LYS A 53 -8.57 5.78 2.69
N HIS A 54 -7.76 4.74 2.55
CA HIS A 54 -6.37 4.70 3.02
C HIS A 54 -5.54 5.83 2.40
N PHE A 55 -5.46 5.90 1.06
CA PHE A 55 -4.73 6.96 0.37
C PHE A 55 -5.31 8.34 0.66
N GLY A 56 -6.63 8.48 0.80
CA GLY A 56 -7.26 9.76 1.11
C GLY A 56 -6.83 10.32 2.47
N GLU A 57 -6.62 9.47 3.46
CA GLU A 57 -6.12 9.88 4.76
C GLU A 57 -4.64 10.28 4.71
N GLU A 58 -3.81 9.48 4.04
CA GLU A 58 -2.39 9.79 3.85
C GLU A 58 -2.16 11.04 3.02
N ASP A 59 -2.94 11.23 1.96
CA ASP A 59 -2.91 12.41 1.10
C ASP A 59 -3.14 13.70 1.91
N VAL A 60 -4.03 13.67 2.91
CA VAL A 60 -4.27 14.81 3.80
C VAL A 60 -3.01 15.14 4.60
N GLU A 61 -2.34 14.11 5.13
CA GLU A 61 -1.12 14.28 5.92
C GLU A 61 0.07 14.72 5.06
N LEU A 62 0.24 14.14 3.87
CA LEU A 62 1.25 14.51 2.88
C LEU A 62 1.10 15.97 2.44
N ARG A 63 -0.13 16.42 2.16
CA ARG A 63 -0.42 17.81 1.79
C ARG A 63 -0.18 18.77 2.95
N ALA A 64 -0.46 18.35 4.19
CA ALA A 64 -0.19 19.17 5.37
C ALA A 64 1.31 19.34 5.64
N LEU A 65 2.11 18.30 5.41
CA LEU A 65 3.58 18.36 5.51
C LEU A 65 4.21 19.20 4.39
N GLY A 66 3.67 19.09 3.17
CA GLY A 66 4.14 19.80 1.98
C GLY A 66 5.53 19.36 1.50
N GLY A 67 5.97 19.93 0.37
CA GLY A 67 7.28 19.67 -0.24
C GLY A 67 7.22 18.75 -1.46
N SER A 68 8.14 18.97 -2.41
CA SER A 68 8.16 18.28 -3.70
C SER A 68 8.37 16.77 -3.60
N ALA A 69 9.02 16.28 -2.54
CA ALA A 69 9.18 14.85 -2.30
C ALA A 69 7.84 14.14 -2.07
N ASN A 70 6.83 14.84 -1.54
CA ASN A 70 5.50 14.27 -1.30
C ASN A 70 4.64 14.23 -2.57
N GLU A 71 4.96 15.04 -3.58
CA GLU A 71 4.20 15.06 -4.85
C GLU A 71 4.31 13.73 -5.59
N CYS A 72 5.50 13.10 -5.57
CA CYS A 72 5.71 11.78 -6.13
C CYS A 72 4.84 10.71 -5.43
N HIS A 73 4.67 10.80 -4.11
CA HIS A 73 3.82 9.89 -3.33
C HIS A 73 2.35 10.03 -3.71
N LEU A 74 1.85 11.27 -3.77
CA LEU A 74 0.48 11.59 -4.20
C LEU A 74 0.20 11.10 -5.64
N ASP A 75 1.18 11.20 -6.53
CA ASP A 75 1.05 10.75 -7.90
C ASP A 75 0.97 9.22 -8.01
N GLU A 76 1.70 8.47 -7.18
CA GLU A 76 1.57 7.00 -7.11
C GLU A 76 0.17 6.58 -6.65
N HIS A 77 -0.38 7.19 -5.59
CA HIS A 77 -1.76 6.94 -5.14
C HIS A 77 -2.76 7.16 -6.26
N LYS A 78 -2.64 8.30 -6.96
CA LYS A 78 -3.52 8.64 -8.08
C LYS A 78 -3.41 7.63 -9.23
N ALA A 79 -2.20 7.17 -9.55
CA ALA A 79 -1.98 6.18 -10.60
C ALA A 79 -2.62 4.83 -10.28
N VAL A 80 -2.52 4.37 -9.02
CA VAL A 80 -3.16 3.14 -8.55
C VAL A 80 -4.69 3.26 -8.64
N LEU A 81 -5.27 4.34 -8.13
CA LEU A 81 -6.73 4.55 -8.18
C LEU A 81 -7.26 4.67 -9.61
N ALA A 82 -6.52 5.33 -10.50
CA ALA A 82 -6.87 5.40 -11.92
C ALA A 82 -6.85 4.01 -12.58
N SER A 83 -5.87 3.18 -12.25
CA SER A 83 -5.77 1.79 -12.74
C SER A 83 -6.96 0.95 -12.26
N MET A 84 -7.33 1.08 -10.98
CA MET A 84 -8.51 0.40 -10.41
C MET A 84 -9.81 0.82 -11.11
N GLU A 85 -9.99 2.10 -11.45
CA GLU A 85 -11.15 2.59 -12.19
C GLU A 85 -11.22 1.99 -13.60
N GLN A 86 -10.10 2.03 -14.34
CA GLN A 86 -10.04 1.46 -15.69
C GLN A 86 -10.35 -0.04 -15.69
N VAL A 87 -9.78 -0.77 -14.74
CA VAL A 87 -10.03 -2.21 -14.57
C VAL A 87 -11.49 -2.48 -14.22
N ALA A 88 -12.12 -1.69 -13.35
CA ALA A 88 -13.53 -1.84 -13.00
C ALA A 88 -14.44 -1.70 -14.22
N GLU A 89 -14.17 -0.76 -15.13
CA GLU A 89 -14.94 -0.62 -16.37
C GLU A 89 -14.74 -1.82 -17.32
N ILE A 90 -13.51 -2.33 -17.43
CA ILE A 90 -13.23 -3.49 -18.29
C ILE A 90 -13.91 -4.76 -17.77
N VAL A 91 -13.95 -4.94 -16.44
CA VAL A 91 -14.57 -6.10 -15.78
C VAL A 91 -16.07 -6.21 -16.10
N LYS A 92 -16.79 -5.08 -16.27
CA LYS A 92 -18.21 -5.09 -16.68
C LYS A 92 -18.45 -5.77 -18.03
N SER A 93 -17.41 -5.93 -18.85
CA SER A 93 -17.45 -6.65 -20.13
C SER A 93 -17.10 -8.15 -20.00
N GLY A 94 -17.02 -8.68 -18.78
CA GLY A 94 -16.70 -10.10 -18.50
C GLY A 94 -15.21 -10.45 -18.59
N LYS A 95 -14.32 -9.46 -18.67
CA LYS A 95 -12.87 -9.69 -18.81
C LYS A 95 -12.18 -9.73 -17.44
N PHE A 96 -12.46 -10.77 -16.65
CA PHE A 96 -12.05 -10.84 -15.23
C PHE A 96 -10.55 -11.01 -14.97
N GLU A 97 -9.80 -11.60 -15.91
CA GLU A 97 -8.34 -11.79 -15.75
C GLU A 97 -7.54 -10.49 -15.61
N ILE A 98 -8.06 -9.36 -16.11
CA ILE A 98 -7.40 -8.07 -15.93
C ILE A 98 -7.40 -7.62 -14.47
N ALA A 99 -8.46 -7.94 -13.71
CA ALA A 99 -8.53 -7.64 -12.28
C ALA A 99 -7.57 -8.53 -11.47
N ARG A 100 -7.44 -9.80 -11.84
CA ARG A 100 -6.43 -10.69 -11.23
C ARG A 100 -5.01 -10.22 -11.53
N THR A 101 -4.78 -9.68 -12.73
CA THR A 101 -3.50 -9.07 -13.12
C THR A 101 -3.21 -7.84 -12.29
N LEU A 102 -4.18 -6.92 -12.16
CA LEU A 102 -4.07 -5.77 -11.25
C LEU A 102 -3.71 -6.20 -9.83
N GLY A 103 -4.40 -7.22 -9.28
CA GLY A 103 -4.09 -7.75 -7.95
C GLY A 103 -2.64 -8.24 -7.81
N ARG A 104 -2.11 -8.96 -8.80
CA ARG A 104 -0.70 -9.41 -8.79
C ARG A 104 0.29 -8.25 -8.87
N GLU A 105 0.02 -7.24 -9.70
CA GLU A 105 0.88 -6.05 -9.78
C GLU A 105 0.85 -5.25 -8.47
N LEU A 106 -0.32 -5.13 -7.83
CA LEU A 106 -0.43 -4.50 -6.51
C LEU A 106 0.32 -5.29 -5.43
N ALA A 107 0.28 -6.62 -5.47
CA ALA A 107 1.05 -7.47 -4.57
C ALA A 107 2.57 -7.26 -4.70
N HIS A 108 3.06 -6.94 -5.91
CA HIS A 108 4.46 -6.61 -6.14
C HIS A 108 4.80 -5.17 -5.73
N TRP A 109 3.89 -4.22 -5.96
CA TRP A 109 4.10 -2.80 -5.70
C TRP A 109 4.02 -2.43 -4.22
N LEU A 110 3.02 -2.93 -3.49
CA LEU A 110 2.68 -2.49 -2.14
C LEU A 110 3.85 -2.59 -1.15
N PRO A 111 4.64 -3.69 -1.09
CA PRO A 111 5.76 -3.77 -0.14
C PRO A 111 6.81 -2.67 -0.37
N GLY A 112 7.15 -2.38 -1.63
CA GLY A 112 8.11 -1.35 -1.97
C GLY A 112 7.61 0.06 -1.65
N HIS A 113 6.32 0.32 -1.90
CA HIS A 113 5.68 1.58 -1.55
C HIS A 113 5.75 1.85 -0.04
N ILE A 114 5.40 0.86 0.79
CA ILE A 114 5.45 0.94 2.25
C ILE A 114 6.88 1.20 2.74
N GLU A 115 7.85 0.48 2.19
CA GLU A 115 9.25 0.57 2.64
C GLU A 115 9.94 1.87 2.25
N GLU A 116 9.57 2.47 1.12
CA GLU A 116 10.26 3.66 0.61
C GLU A 116 9.53 4.96 0.92
N LEU A 117 8.18 4.96 0.89
CA LEU A 117 7.38 6.17 0.97
C LEU A 117 6.65 6.29 2.32
N ASP A 118 5.85 5.30 2.69
CA ASP A 118 5.01 5.37 3.90
C ASP A 118 5.83 5.41 5.19
N VAL A 119 7.01 4.77 5.19
CA VAL A 119 7.96 4.89 6.31
C VAL A 119 8.38 6.34 6.54
N ARG A 120 8.55 7.14 5.47
CA ARG A 120 8.98 8.54 5.58
C ARG A 120 7.83 9.40 6.07
N LEU A 121 6.61 9.12 5.61
CA LEU A 121 5.40 9.79 6.08
C LEU A 121 5.20 9.56 7.59
N THR A 122 5.23 8.30 8.03
CA THR A 122 5.06 7.96 9.46
C THR A 122 6.16 8.56 10.34
N GLN A 123 7.42 8.59 9.88
CA GLN A 123 8.52 9.27 10.56
C GLN A 123 8.30 10.79 10.66
N ALA A 124 7.84 11.43 9.57
CA ALA A 124 7.55 12.86 9.56
C ALA A 124 6.38 13.21 10.50
N MET A 125 5.30 12.44 10.48
CA MET A 125 4.16 12.57 11.40
C MET A 125 4.60 12.41 12.86
N PHE A 126 5.45 11.42 13.16
CA PHE A 126 6.00 11.23 14.50
C PHE A 126 6.80 12.44 14.97
N LYS A 127 7.67 12.99 14.10
CA LYS A 127 8.46 14.18 14.38
C LYS A 127 7.59 15.40 14.65
N VAL A 128 6.55 15.62 13.84
CA VAL A 128 5.59 16.72 14.05
C VAL A 128 4.85 16.56 15.38
N ARG A 129 4.41 15.34 15.71
CA ARG A 129 3.64 15.05 16.93
C ARG A 129 4.46 15.19 18.22
N THR A 130 5.75 14.85 18.19
CA THR A 130 6.56 14.68 19.41
C THR A 130 7.77 15.60 19.51
N GLY A 131 8.19 16.21 18.40
CA GLY A 131 9.52 16.84 18.28
C GLY A 131 10.67 15.83 18.27
N GLY A 132 10.40 14.54 18.43
CA GLY A 132 11.39 13.47 18.48
C GLY A 132 11.93 13.09 17.10
N SER A 133 13.05 12.37 17.09
CA SER A 133 13.64 11.78 15.88
C SER A 133 13.89 10.30 16.11
N GLU A 134 13.99 9.53 15.02
CA GLU A 134 14.25 8.09 15.07
C GLU A 134 15.56 7.79 15.83
N VAL A 135 15.51 6.80 16.72
CA VAL A 135 16.69 6.25 17.40
C VAL A 135 16.99 4.88 16.81
N ARG A 136 18.13 4.76 16.12
CA ARG A 136 18.62 3.47 15.63
C ARG A 136 19.44 2.78 16.70
N ILE A 137 18.99 1.59 17.09
CA ILE A 137 19.71 0.74 18.05
C ILE A 137 20.39 -0.38 17.25
N PHE A 138 21.73 -0.41 17.30
CA PHE A 138 22.52 -1.45 16.68
C PHE A 138 22.73 -2.62 17.64
N LYS A 139 22.82 -3.85 17.11
CA LYS A 139 23.29 -4.98 17.91
C LYS A 139 24.77 -4.75 18.29
N PRO A 140 25.21 -5.14 19.50
CA PRO A 140 26.62 -5.06 19.87
C PRO A 140 27.51 -5.75 18.83
N GLY A 141 28.52 -5.04 18.32
CA GLY A 141 29.47 -5.56 17.31
C GLY A 141 29.21 -5.15 15.85
N GLN A 142 28.14 -4.39 15.56
CA GLN A 142 27.79 -3.96 14.20
C GLN A 142 28.30 -2.54 13.83
N LEU A 143 29.04 -1.89 14.74
CA LEU A 143 29.68 -0.59 14.54
C LEU A 143 31.12 -0.78 14.04
N ALA A 144 31.28 -1.37 12.86
CA ALA A 144 32.53 -1.30 12.13
C ALA A 144 32.19 -1.14 10.65
N SER A 145 32.81 -0.14 10.03
CA SER A 145 32.71 0.21 8.60
C SER A 145 31.57 1.15 8.22
N GLN A 146 31.67 2.41 8.65
CA GLN A 146 31.37 3.55 7.78
C GLN A 146 32.45 4.61 8.01
N GLU A 147 33.53 4.51 7.22
CA GLU A 147 34.41 5.62 6.84
C GLU A 147 34.09 6.00 5.39
#